data_AF-A0A6V8EST0-F1
#
_entry.id   AF-A0A6V8EST0-F1
#
_cell.length_a   1.000
_cell.length_b   1.000
_cell.length_c   1.000
_cell.angle_alpha   90.00
_cell.angle_beta   90.00
_cell.angle_gamma   90.00
#
_symmetry.space_group_name_H-M   'P 1'
#
loop_
_entity.id
_entity.type
_entity.pdbx_description
1 polymer ?
#
loop_
_entity_poly.entity_id
_entity_poly.type
_entity_poly.pdbx_seq_one_letter_code
_entity_poly.pdbx_strand_id
1 'polypeptide(L)'
;MPGNGSVTDIMIEKLRKNFSDDPTAKIVQNAVSNGHLIDVALDRDLVQSMNSSFSIKLDEWSVTNQKSSGRCWLFAALNLFRPGAMKKMN
;
A
#
# COMPACT_ATOMS: atom_id res chain seq x y z
N MET A 1 -39.88 1.63 3.53
CA MET A 1 -38.46 1.74 3.91
C MET A 1 -38.09 3.21 3.76
N PRO A 2 -37.39 3.85 4.71
CA PRO A 2 -37.07 5.28 4.57
C PRO A 2 -36.12 5.43 3.38
N GLY A 3 -36.62 6.11 2.34
CA GLY A 3 -36.04 6.22 1.00
C GLY A 3 -35.31 7.54 0.75
N ASN A 4 -34.76 8.15 1.80
CA ASN A 4 -33.84 9.27 1.73
C ASN A 4 -32.51 8.80 2.34
N GLY A 5 -31.37 9.06 1.71
CA GLY A 5 -30.05 8.61 2.20
C GLY A 5 -29.60 9.17 3.55
N SER A 6 -30.53 9.59 4.41
CA SER A 6 -30.27 10.06 5.78
C SER A 6 -29.95 8.91 6.72
N VAL A 7 -28.95 9.12 7.58
CA VAL A 7 -28.64 8.22 8.69
C VAL A 7 -29.69 8.40 9.78
N THR A 8 -30.32 7.30 10.20
CA THR A 8 -31.33 7.29 11.28
C THR A 8 -30.74 6.73 12.57
N ASP A 9 -31.33 7.06 13.72
CA ASP A 9 -30.89 6.56 15.02
C ASP A 9 -30.93 5.02 15.09
N ILE A 10 -31.95 4.40 14.49
CA ILE A 10 -32.08 2.94 14.39
C ILE A 10 -30.88 2.33 13.65
N MET A 11 -30.37 3.00 12.60
CA MET A 11 -29.18 2.54 11.89
C MET A 11 -27.94 2.65 12.76
N ILE A 12 -27.78 3.75 13.51
CA ILE A 12 -26.65 3.94 14.42
C ILE A 12 -26.65 2.89 15.53
N GLU A 13 -27.81 2.63 16.14
CA GLU A 13 -27.95 1.58 17.16
C GLU A 13 -27.57 0.20 16.61
N LYS A 14 -28.03 -0.13 15.40
CA LYS A 14 -27.67 -1.38 14.73
C LYS A 14 -26.16 -1.48 14.48
N LEU A 15 -25.51 -0.42 14.01
CA LEU A 15 -24.07 -0.41 13.78
C LEU A 15 -23.27 -0.57 15.08
N ARG A 16 -23.67 0.13 16.15
CA ARG A 16 -23.05 0.00 17.48
C ARG A 16 -23.19 -1.39 18.05
N LYS A 17 -24.37 -2.00 17.89
CA LYS A 17 -24.61 -3.38 18.30
C LYS A 17 -23.69 -4.33 17.52
N ASN A 18 -23.66 -4.24 16.19
CA ASN A 18 -22.79 -5.08 15.37
C ASN A 18 -21.30 -4.95 15.75
N PHE A 19 -20.84 -3.73 16.06
CA PHE A 19 -19.47 -3.50 16.53
C PHE A 19 -19.21 -4.13 17.90
N SER A 20 -20.19 -4.05 18.82
CA SER A 20 -20.04 -4.59 20.17
C SER A 20 -20.14 -6.12 20.21
N ASP A 21 -20.85 -6.71 19.25
CA ASP A 21 -21.01 -8.16 19.09
C ASP A 21 -19.76 -8.81 18.46
N ASP A 22 -18.87 -8.05 17.81
CA ASP A 22 -17.61 -8.53 17.26
C ASP A 22 -16.50 -8.49 18.33
N PRO A 23 -16.00 -9.65 18.80
CA PRO A 23 -14.97 -9.71 19.83
C PRO A 23 -13.62 -9.10 19.40
N THR A 24 -13.37 -8.97 18.09
CA THR A 24 -12.13 -8.40 17.53
C THR A 24 -12.20 -6.89 17.35
N ALA A 25 -13.41 -6.32 17.29
CA ALA A 25 -13.62 -4.92 16.93
C ALA A 25 -12.90 -3.94 17.86
N LYS A 26 -12.87 -4.22 19.17
CA LYS A 26 -12.14 -3.38 20.13
C LYS A 26 -10.63 -3.44 19.95
N ILE A 27 -10.10 -4.61 19.61
CA ILE A 27 -8.66 -4.82 19.36
C ILE A 27 -8.26 -4.04 18.11
N VAL A 28 -9.01 -4.18 17.02
CA VAL A 28 -8.79 -3.45 15.76
C VAL A 28 -8.92 -1.94 15.97
N GLN A 29 -9.93 -1.48 16.71
CA GLN A 29 -10.09 -0.06 17.05
C GLN A 29 -8.85 0.49 17.79
N ASN A 30 -8.35 -0.23 18.78
CA ASN A 30 -7.17 0.20 19.53
C ASN A 30 -5.92 0.22 18.64
N ALA A 31 -5.74 -0.78 17.77
CA ALA A 31 -4.62 -0.85 16.85
C ALA A 31 -4.63 0.31 15.83
N VAL A 32 -5.78 0.58 15.19
CA VAL A 32 -5.92 1.63 14.18
C VAL A 32 -5.88 3.04 14.80
N SER A 33 -6.37 3.22 16.03
CA SER A 33 -6.35 4.53 16.69
C SER A 33 -4.98 4.92 17.27
N ASN A 34 -4.09 3.96 17.51
CA ASN A 34 -2.75 4.20 18.06
C ASN A 34 -1.61 3.94 17.05
N GLY A 35 -1.90 3.36 15.89
CA GLY A 35 -0.91 3.00 14.87
C GLY A 35 -1.18 3.67 13.52
N HIS A 36 -0.23 3.54 12.60
CA HIS A 36 -0.45 3.91 11.20
C HIS A 36 -1.24 2.80 10.49
N LEU A 37 -2.32 3.16 9.79
CA LEU A 37 -3.24 2.20 9.17
C LEU A 37 -2.54 1.14 8.33
N ILE A 38 -1.56 1.56 7.52
CA ILE A 38 -0.84 0.67 6.61
C ILE A 38 -0.02 -0.38 7.37
N ASP A 39 0.53 -0.02 8.53
CA ASP A 39 1.35 -0.92 9.33
C ASP A 39 0.46 -1.98 10.02
N VAL A 40 -0.73 -1.58 10.46
CA VAL A 40 -1.73 -2.48 11.07
C VAL A 40 -2.34 -3.42 10.03
N ALA A 41 -2.54 -2.95 8.80
CA ALA A 41 -3.12 -3.72 7.72
C ALA A 41 -2.12 -4.60 6.96
N LEU A 42 -0.83 -4.57 7.32
CA LEU A 42 0.21 -5.33 6.64
C LEU A 42 0.07 -6.83 6.90
N ASP A 43 -0.13 -7.61 5.83
CA ASP A 43 -0.10 -9.07 5.90
C ASP A 43 1.35 -9.58 5.92
N ARG A 44 1.73 -10.17 7.05
CA ARG A 44 3.10 -10.64 7.24
C ARG A 44 3.42 -11.90 6.44
N ASP A 45 2.44 -12.75 6.17
CA ASP A 45 2.62 -14.00 5.41
C ASP A 45 2.84 -13.69 3.93
N LEU A 46 2.13 -12.69 3.38
CA LEU A 46 2.40 -12.19 2.04
C LEU A 46 3.81 -11.59 1.93
N VAL A 47 4.23 -10.78 2.90
CA VAL A 47 5.59 -10.21 2.90
C VAL A 47 6.66 -11.31 2.98
N GLN A 48 6.43 -12.36 3.76
CA GLN A 48 7.38 -13.48 3.90
C GLN A 48 7.42 -14.40 2.68
N SER A 49 6.31 -14.57 1.97
CA SER A 49 6.23 -15.43 0.79
C SER A 49 6.74 -14.76 -0.49
N MET A 50 6.95 -13.44 -0.49
CA MET A 50 7.53 -12.73 -1.63
C MET A 50 8.98 -13.17 -1.90
N ASN A 51 9.19 -13.80 -3.06
CA ASN A 51 10.51 -14.20 -3.53
C ASN A 51 11.09 -13.18 -4.52
N SER A 52 12.23 -12.60 -4.19
CA SER A 52 12.98 -11.66 -5.06
C SER A 52 14.06 -12.32 -5.92
N SER A 53 14.04 -13.65 -6.02
CA SER A 53 14.92 -14.43 -6.91
C SER A 53 14.33 -14.50 -8.31
N PHE A 54 15.14 -14.10 -9.30
CA PHE A 54 14.81 -14.12 -10.72
C PHE A 54 15.94 -14.80 -11.48
N SER A 55 15.60 -15.61 -12.48
CA SER A 55 16.58 -16.31 -13.34
C SER A 55 17.40 -15.35 -14.18
N ILE A 56 16.81 -14.21 -14.55
CA ILE A 56 17.45 -13.15 -15.32
C ILE A 56 17.32 -11.85 -14.53
N LYS A 57 18.46 -11.26 -14.18
CA LYS A 57 18.54 -9.92 -13.58
C LYS A 57 19.20 -8.99 -14.57
N LEU A 58 18.57 -7.86 -14.84
CA LEU A 58 19.07 -6.87 -15.79
C LEU A 58 19.96 -5.82 -15.11
N ASP A 59 19.69 -5.51 -13.84
CA ASP A 59 20.21 -4.33 -13.17
C ASP A 59 21.62 -4.57 -12.58
N GLU A 60 22.66 -4.14 -13.30
CA GLU A 60 24.03 -4.02 -12.76
C GLU A 60 24.38 -2.57 -12.36
N TRP A 61 23.39 -1.68 -12.38
CA TRP A 61 23.59 -0.24 -12.20
C TRP A 61 22.92 0.29 -10.92
N SER A 62 23.40 1.45 -10.44
CA SER A 62 22.84 2.12 -9.27
C SER A 62 21.44 2.69 -9.52
N VAL A 63 20.63 2.71 -8.46
CA VAL A 63 19.28 3.29 -8.47
C VAL A 63 19.31 4.82 -8.57
N THR A 64 18.26 5.40 -9.17
CA THR A 64 18.08 6.86 -9.31
C THR A 64 17.00 7.38 -8.37
N ASN A 65 17.08 8.64 -7.92
CA ASN A 65 16.09 9.24 -7.02
C ASN A 65 15.52 10.56 -7.58
N GLN A 66 14.21 10.62 -7.80
CA GLN A 66 13.51 11.81 -8.32
C GLN A 66 13.33 12.93 -7.29
N LYS A 67 13.53 12.64 -5.99
CA LYS A 67 13.27 13.51 -4.83
C LYS A 67 11.81 14.00 -4.80
N SER A 68 11.53 15.13 -4.16
CA SER A 68 10.21 15.74 -4.09
C SER A 68 9.80 16.40 -5.42
N SER A 69 9.70 15.62 -6.49
CA SER A 69 9.25 16.08 -7.81
C SER A 69 8.35 15.05 -8.49
N GLY A 70 7.48 15.50 -9.42
CA GLY A 70 6.58 14.65 -10.20
C GLY A 70 7.21 14.02 -11.46
N ARG A 71 8.51 13.71 -11.44
CA ARG A 71 9.28 13.30 -12.64
C ARG A 71 9.42 11.79 -12.81
N CYS A 72 8.58 10.98 -12.16
CA CYS A 72 8.67 9.51 -12.20
C CYS A 72 8.70 8.97 -13.63
N TRP A 73 7.88 9.52 -14.52
CA TRP A 73 7.81 9.11 -15.93
C TRP A 73 9.15 9.32 -16.66
N LEU A 74 9.81 10.45 -16.42
CA LEU A 74 11.12 10.77 -17.01
C LEU A 74 12.20 9.83 -16.48
N PHE A 75 12.20 9.57 -15.17
CA PHE A 75 13.16 8.67 -14.54
C PHE A 75 12.98 7.23 -15.03
N ALA A 76 11.74 6.76 -15.17
CA ALA A 76 11.44 5.44 -15.73
C ALA A 76 11.95 5.31 -17.17
N ALA A 77 11.67 6.28 -18.04
CA ALA A 77 12.11 6.28 -19.42
C ALA A 77 13.66 6.31 -19.53
N LEU A 78 14.32 7.18 -18.78
CA LEU A 78 15.78 7.28 -18.80
C LEU A 78 16.45 6.02 -18.21
N ASN A 79 15.86 5.39 -17.20
CA ASN A 79 16.36 4.12 -16.65
C ASN A 79 16.28 2.96 -17.66
N LEU A 80 15.30 2.98 -18.57
CA LEU A 80 15.22 2.01 -19.66
C LEU A 80 16.36 2.17 -20.69
N PHE A 81 16.69 3.41 -21.07
CA PHE A 81 17.70 3.68 -22.10
C PHE A 81 19.14 3.66 -21.57
N ARG A 82 19.32 3.99 -20.29
CA ARG A 82 20.63 4.16 -19.65
C ARG A 82 21.57 2.95 -19.83
N PRO A 83 21.15 1.69 -19.64
CA PRO A 83 22.03 0.52 -19.79
C PRO A 83 22.66 0.41 -21.18
N GLY A 84 21.85 0.60 -22.24
CA GLY A 84 22.33 0.56 -23.62
C GLY A 84 23.30 1.69 -23.93
N ALA A 85 23.03 2.89 -23.42
CA ALA A 85 23.93 4.04 -23.57
C ALA A 85 25.27 3.81 -22.86
N MET A 86 25.25 3.36 -21.60
CA MET A 86 26.47 3.05 -20.82
C MET A 86 27.36 2.03 -21.55
N LYS A 87 26.76 0.97 -22.10
CA LYS A 87 27.50 -0.05 -22.86
C LYS A 87 28.15 0.48 -24.14
N LYS A 88 27.54 1.47 -24.79
CA LYS A 88 28.02 2.03 -26.07
C LYS A 88 29.10 3.11 -25.90
N MET A 89 29.16 3.75 -24.73
CA MET A 89 30.04 4.91 -24.46
C MET A 89 31.24 4.58 -23.57
N ASN A 90 31.33 3.33 -23.10
CA ASN A 90 32.56 2.73 -22.56
C ASN A 90 33.35 2.06 -23.70
#